data_AF-A0A3B9K197-F1
#
_entry.id   AF-A0A3B9K197-F1
#
_cell.length_a   1.000
_cell.length_b   1.000
_cell.length_c   1.000
_cell.angle_alpha   90.00
_cell.angle_beta   90.00
_cell.angle_gamma   90.00
#
_symmetry.space_group_name_H-M   'P 1'
#
loop_
_entity.id
_entity.type
_entity.pdbx_description
1 polymer ?
#
loop_
_entity_poly.entity_id
_entity_poly.type
_entity_poly.pdbx_seq_one_letter_code
_entity_poly.pdbx_strand_id
1 'polypeptide(L)'
;AAGRGWEVWCDGMEITQFTYFQQMAGIECKPVSLELTYGLERLAMYLQGTDNVFKIKWNEEGVTYGDIYLQSEKEFSSYNFEKANVEILTNQFNELENECSVLIDSNLPLPAYEQCIKASHVFNLLDSRGSISVADRASYILRIRNMVRETCLRWLQEKEK
;
A
#
# COMPACT_ATOMS: atom_id res chain seq x y z
N ALA A 1 2.63 -10.59 1.31
CA ALA A 1 2.19 -11.45 2.43
C ALA A 1 1.14 -12.43 1.90
N ALA A 2 0.87 -13.52 2.61
CA ALA A 2 -0.23 -14.43 2.29
C ALA A 2 -0.94 -14.84 3.59
N GLY A 3 -2.27 -14.84 3.55
CA GLY A 3 -3.11 -15.16 4.69
C GLY A 3 -4.44 -15.74 4.23
N ARG A 4 -5.20 -16.25 5.20
CA ARG A 4 -6.60 -16.64 5.01
C ARG A 4 -7.47 -15.68 5.77
N GLY A 5 -8.65 -15.39 5.23
CA GLY A 5 -9.45 -14.30 5.76
C GLY A 5 -10.90 -14.36 5.38
N TRP A 6 -11.62 -13.35 5.86
CA TRP A 6 -13.02 -13.11 5.57
C TRP A 6 -13.23 -11.63 5.31
N GLU A 7 -14.11 -11.36 4.34
CA GLU A 7 -14.70 -10.04 4.15
C GLU A 7 -15.94 -9.94 5.04
N VAL A 8 -16.10 -8.82 5.75
CA VAL A 8 -17.29 -8.53 6.53
C VAL A 8 -18.14 -7.53 5.77
N TRP A 9 -19.34 -7.97 5.42
CA TRP A 9 -20.33 -7.20 4.69
C TRP A 9 -21.43 -6.72 5.63
N CYS A 10 -21.78 -5.44 5.54
CA CYS A 10 -22.87 -4.79 6.26
C CYS A 10 -23.77 -4.09 5.26
N ASP A 11 -25.04 -4.53 5.16
CA ASP A 11 -26.06 -3.98 4.25
C ASP A 11 -25.58 -3.79 2.80
N GLY A 12 -24.83 -4.76 2.29
CA GLY A 12 -24.33 -4.76 0.90
C GLY A 12 -23.03 -4.00 0.67
N MET A 13 -22.39 -3.49 1.72
CA MET A 13 -21.09 -2.83 1.66
C MET A 13 -20.05 -3.58 2.51
N GLU A 14 -18.89 -3.88 1.93
CA GLU A 14 -17.76 -4.44 2.67
C GLU A 14 -17.17 -3.38 3.61
N ILE A 15 -17.17 -3.63 4.91
CA ILE A 15 -16.74 -2.66 5.94
C ILE A 15 -15.45 -3.05 6.66
N THR A 16 -15.05 -4.32 6.61
CA THR A 16 -13.88 -4.82 7.33
C THR A 16 -13.30 -6.06 6.67
N GLN A 17 -11.97 -6.16 6.66
CA GLN A 17 -11.24 -7.35 6.26
C GLN A 17 -10.57 -8.01 7.47
N PHE A 18 -10.77 -9.31 7.63
CA PHE A 18 -10.07 -10.15 8.61
C PHE A 18 -9.00 -10.96 7.88
N THR A 19 -7.74 -10.88 8.28
CA THR A 19 -6.66 -11.68 7.67
C THR A 19 -5.78 -12.34 8.74
N TYR A 20 -5.71 -13.67 8.71
CA TYR A 20 -4.76 -14.47 9.48
C TYR A 20 -3.53 -14.75 8.63
N PHE A 21 -2.44 -14.00 8.86
CA PHE A 21 -1.20 -14.13 8.09
C PHE A 21 -0.51 -15.47 8.36
N GLN A 22 -0.38 -16.27 7.31
CA GLN A 22 0.39 -17.51 7.32
C GLN A 22 1.84 -17.26 6.93
N GLN A 23 2.06 -16.31 6.02
CA GLN A 23 3.39 -15.92 5.57
C GLN A 23 3.53 -14.40 5.40
N MET A 24 4.66 -13.86 5.87
CA MET A 24 5.09 -12.49 5.64
C MET A 24 6.44 -12.52 4.92
N ALA A 25 6.58 -11.76 3.82
CA ALA A 25 7.80 -11.77 2.99
C ALA A 25 8.31 -13.17 2.54
N GLY A 26 7.42 -14.17 2.47
CA GLY A 26 7.78 -15.56 2.16
C GLY A 26 8.43 -16.31 3.34
N ILE A 27 8.20 -15.83 4.57
CA ILE A 27 8.63 -16.42 5.84
C ILE A 27 7.37 -16.82 6.59
N GLU A 28 7.36 -18.00 7.20
CA GLU A 28 6.21 -18.52 7.97
C GLU A 28 6.01 -17.73 9.26
N CYS A 29 4.78 -17.29 9.52
CA CYS A 29 4.43 -16.56 10.74
C CYS A 29 4.25 -17.52 11.92
N LYS A 30 5.05 -17.36 12.98
CA LYS A 30 4.94 -18.11 14.24
C LYS A 30 5.05 -17.15 15.44
N PRO A 31 3.95 -16.85 16.17
CA PRO A 31 2.58 -17.29 15.92
C PRO A 31 1.96 -16.67 14.66
N VAL A 32 0.81 -17.21 14.23
CA VAL A 32 -0.02 -16.60 13.20
C VAL A 32 -0.56 -15.27 13.72
N SER A 33 -0.32 -14.19 12.98
CA SER A 33 -0.82 -12.85 13.32
C SER A 33 -2.19 -12.60 12.69
N LEU A 34 -3.10 -11.98 13.44
CA LEU A 34 -4.38 -11.48 12.95
C LEU A 34 -4.26 -10.00 12.61
N GLU A 35 -4.73 -9.64 11.42
CA GLU A 35 -4.97 -8.26 10.98
C GLU A 35 -6.48 -8.01 10.85
N LEU A 36 -6.92 -6.87 11.39
CA LEU A 36 -8.27 -6.35 11.26
C LEU A 36 -8.18 -4.97 10.59
N THR A 37 -8.74 -4.85 9.39
CA THR A 37 -8.67 -3.61 8.61
C THR A 37 -10.08 -3.05 8.41
N TYR A 38 -10.35 -1.87 8.98
CA TYR A 38 -11.65 -1.21 8.89
C TYR A 38 -11.67 -0.18 7.77
N GLY A 39 -12.72 -0.20 6.94
CA GLY A 39 -13.02 0.89 6.01
C GLY A 39 -13.72 2.03 6.74
N LEU A 40 -12.95 2.97 7.30
CA LEU A 40 -13.47 4.03 8.17
C LEU A 40 -14.52 4.89 7.47
N GLU A 41 -14.31 5.26 6.21
CA GLU A 41 -15.24 6.06 5.42
C GLU A 41 -16.56 5.32 5.21
N ARG A 42 -16.50 4.02 4.91
CA ARG A 42 -17.69 3.17 4.72
C ARG A 42 -18.49 3.01 6.02
N LEU A 43 -17.80 2.81 7.14
CA LEU A 43 -18.42 2.77 8.46
C LEU A 43 -19.06 4.11 8.82
N ALA A 44 -18.39 5.23 8.56
CA ALA A 44 -18.92 6.56 8.81
C ALA A 44 -20.14 6.86 7.92
N MET A 45 -20.11 6.46 6.65
CA MET A 45 -21.26 6.55 5.75
C MET A 45 -22.47 5.81 6.31
N TYR A 46 -22.25 4.58 6.78
CA TYR A 46 -23.30 3.76 7.39
C TYR A 46 -23.88 4.41 8.66
N LEU A 47 -23.02 4.80 9.60
CA LEU A 47 -23.42 5.39 10.88
C LEU A 47 -24.13 6.75 10.70
N GLN A 48 -23.74 7.53 9.69
CA GLN A 48 -24.33 8.83 9.38
C GLN A 48 -25.49 8.75 8.38
N GLY A 49 -25.81 7.57 7.85
CA GLY A 49 -26.89 7.37 6.88
C GLY A 49 -26.68 8.14 5.57
N THR A 50 -25.43 8.24 5.09
CA THR A 50 -25.10 8.93 3.83
C THR A 50 -24.57 7.97 2.76
N ASP A 51 -24.97 8.21 1.52
CA ASP A 51 -24.58 7.45 0.32
C ASP A 51 -23.39 8.06 -0.43
N ASN A 52 -22.86 9.19 0.05
CA ASN A 52 -21.75 9.91 -0.57
C ASN A 52 -20.66 10.21 0.46
N VAL A 53 -19.47 9.64 0.23
CA VAL A 53 -18.29 9.83 1.10
C VAL A 53 -17.97 11.31 1.37
N PHE A 54 -18.14 12.18 0.37
CA PHE A 54 -17.83 13.61 0.53
C PHE A 54 -18.83 14.36 1.42
N LYS A 55 -19.99 13.77 1.71
CA LYS A 55 -21.00 14.32 2.62
C LYS A 55 -20.85 13.86 4.06
N ILE A 56 -19.90 12.96 4.35
CA ILE A 56 -19.59 12.55 5.72
C ILE A 56 -19.24 13.82 6.52
N LYS A 57 -19.90 14.00 7.67
CA LYS A 57 -19.54 15.02 8.66
C LYS A 57 -18.24 14.60 9.32
N TRP A 58 -17.21 15.42 9.17
CA TRP A 58 -15.89 15.19 9.76
C TRP A 58 -15.87 15.60 11.24
N ASN A 59 -16.56 16.69 11.58
CA ASN A 59 -16.69 17.19 12.94
C ASN A 59 -18.10 17.76 13.21
N GLU A 60 -18.34 18.20 14.45
CA GLU A 60 -19.61 18.82 14.86
C GLU A 60 -19.78 20.27 14.39
N GLU A 61 -18.69 20.92 13.96
CA GLU A 61 -18.66 22.32 13.50
C GLU A 61 -19.14 22.50 12.05
N GLY A 62 -19.52 21.40 11.38
CA GLY A 62 -20.08 21.41 10.03
C GLY A 62 -19.05 21.18 8.92
N VAL A 63 -17.80 20.86 9.23
CA VAL A 63 -16.80 20.45 8.23
C VAL A 63 -17.16 19.08 7.67
N THR A 64 -17.19 18.94 6.35
CA THR A 64 -17.42 17.67 5.66
C THR A 64 -16.10 17.06 5.18
N TYR A 65 -16.11 15.75 4.92
CA TYR A 65 -14.99 15.06 4.27
C TYR A 65 -14.65 15.68 2.90
N GLY A 66 -15.67 16.15 2.18
CA GLY A 66 -15.52 16.85 0.91
C GLY A 66 -14.73 18.16 1.03
N ASP A 67 -14.95 18.92 2.10
CA ASP A 67 -14.23 20.18 2.33
C ASP A 67 -12.71 19.96 2.50
N ILE A 68 -12.31 18.78 3.00
CA ILE A 68 -10.91 18.43 3.25
C ILE A 68 -10.29 17.73 2.03
N TYR A 69 -10.96 16.73 1.45
CA TYR A 69 -10.33 15.79 0.53
C TYR A 69 -10.77 15.92 -0.94
N LEU A 70 -11.90 16.56 -1.26
CA LEU A 70 -12.41 16.58 -2.63
C LEU A 70 -11.43 17.24 -3.62
N GLN A 71 -10.74 18.30 -3.19
CA GLN A 71 -9.72 18.94 -4.03
C GLN A 71 -8.55 17.99 -4.27
N SER A 72 -8.04 17.35 -3.20
CA SER A 72 -6.92 16.41 -3.30
C SER A 72 -7.25 15.22 -4.21
N GLU A 73 -8.45 14.66 -4.11
CA GLU A 73 -8.90 13.54 -4.96
C GLU A 73 -8.89 13.91 -6.45
N LYS A 74 -9.36 15.12 -6.79
CA LYS A 74 -9.34 15.61 -8.18
C LYS A 74 -7.91 15.79 -8.70
N GLU A 75 -7.05 16.41 -7.90
CA GLU A 75 -5.66 16.69 -8.29
C GLU A 75 -4.83 15.41 -8.42
N PHE A 76 -4.90 14.50 -7.43
CA PHE A 76 -4.21 13.22 -7.48
C PHE A 76 -4.74 12.32 -8.59
N SER A 77 -6.05 12.33 -8.87
CA SER A 77 -6.59 11.60 -10.03
C SER A 77 -5.99 12.11 -11.34
N SER A 78 -5.96 13.43 -11.56
CA SER A 78 -5.35 13.99 -12.78
C SER A 78 -3.85 13.65 -12.87
N TYR A 79 -3.13 13.74 -11.74
CA TYR A 79 -1.73 13.36 -11.71
C TYR A 79 -1.52 11.88 -12.05
N ASN A 80 -2.17 10.97 -11.31
CA ASN A 80 -1.99 9.52 -11.40
C ASN A 80 -2.38 8.94 -12.76
N PHE A 81 -3.42 9.48 -13.39
CA PHE A 81 -3.95 8.94 -14.65
C PHE A 81 -3.47 9.67 -15.90
N GLU A 82 -3.05 10.94 -15.80
CA GLU A 82 -2.77 11.76 -16.99
C GLU A 82 -1.37 12.38 -16.97
N LYS A 83 -0.94 12.98 -15.84
CA LYS A 83 0.22 13.88 -15.81
C LYS A 83 1.51 13.25 -15.31
N ALA A 84 1.45 12.16 -14.54
CA ALA A 84 2.65 11.56 -13.98
C ALA A 84 3.62 11.13 -15.09
N ASN A 85 4.89 11.53 -14.95
CA ASN A 85 5.91 11.30 -15.96
C ASN A 85 6.48 9.88 -15.80
N VAL A 86 6.18 9.03 -16.78
CA VAL A 86 6.55 7.60 -16.78
C VAL A 86 8.07 7.39 -16.77
N GLU A 87 8.84 8.20 -17.48
CA GLU A 87 10.29 8.08 -17.55
C GLU A 87 10.92 8.37 -16.19
N ILE A 88 10.50 9.48 -15.54
CA ILE A 88 10.96 9.84 -14.20
C ILE A 88 10.62 8.76 -13.19
N LEU A 89 9.38 8.27 -13.19
CA LEU A 89 8.93 7.22 -12.27
C LEU A 89 9.70 5.90 -12.50
N THR A 90 9.99 5.55 -13.75
CA THR A 90 10.77 4.35 -14.08
C THR A 90 12.20 4.46 -13.54
N ASN A 91 12.84 5.62 -13.73
CA ASN A 91 14.18 5.88 -13.20
C ASN A 91 14.18 5.85 -11.67
N GLN A 92 13.20 6.51 -11.03
CA GLN A 92 13.04 6.47 -9.57
C GLN A 92 12.89 5.05 -9.04
N PHE A 93 12.10 4.19 -9.70
CA PHE A 93 11.97 2.80 -9.28
C PHE A 93 13.32 2.08 -9.27
N ASN A 94 14.12 2.24 -10.33
CA ASN A 94 15.42 1.60 -10.45
C ASN A 94 16.42 2.14 -9.40
N GLU A 95 16.40 3.43 -9.12
CA GLU A 95 17.21 4.05 -8.08
C GLU A 95 16.84 3.55 -6.68
N LEU A 96 15.54 3.45 -6.39
CA LEU A 96 15.03 2.91 -5.12
C LEU A 96 15.42 1.44 -4.91
N GLU A 97 15.36 0.63 -5.97
CA GLU A 97 15.80 -0.77 -5.92
C GLU A 97 17.31 -0.88 -5.63
N ASN A 98 18.13 -0.09 -6.33
CA ASN A 98 19.57 -0.08 -6.14
C ASN A 98 19.95 0.37 -4.72
N GLU A 99 19.37 1.47 -4.25
CA GLU A 99 19.59 1.99 -2.90
C GLU A 99 19.18 0.97 -1.83
N CYS A 100 18.05 0.28 -2.02
CA CYS A 100 17.62 -0.80 -1.14
C CYS A 100 18.69 -1.89 -1.02
N SER A 101 19.27 -2.33 -2.15
CA SER A 101 20.34 -3.33 -2.15
C SER A 101 21.57 -2.86 -1.35
N VAL A 102 22.03 -1.62 -1.58
CA VAL A 102 23.17 -1.03 -0.87
C VAL A 102 22.92 -0.98 0.65
N LEU A 103 21.71 -0.61 1.06
CA LEU A 103 21.31 -0.55 2.47
C LEU A 103 21.24 -1.94 3.11
N ILE A 104 20.76 -2.95 2.40
CA ILE A 104 20.76 -4.35 2.87
C ILE A 104 22.19 -4.83 3.11
N ASP A 105 23.10 -4.57 2.17
CA ASP A 105 24.52 -4.94 2.28
C ASP A 105 25.23 -4.22 3.44
N SER A 106 24.78 -3.00 3.73
CA SER A 106 25.27 -2.18 4.84
C SER A 106 24.67 -2.56 6.21
N ASN A 107 23.87 -3.63 6.30
CA ASN A 107 23.13 -4.02 7.51
C ASN A 107 22.16 -2.93 8.03
N LEU A 108 21.47 -2.22 7.13
CA LEU A 108 20.48 -1.21 7.46
C LEU A 108 19.08 -1.61 6.95
N PRO A 109 18.43 -2.62 7.56
CA PRO A 109 17.18 -3.17 7.04
C PRO A 109 15.98 -2.22 7.19
N LEU A 110 15.92 -1.39 8.24
CA LEU A 110 14.82 -0.44 8.39
C LEU A 110 14.85 0.65 7.30
N PRO A 111 15.99 1.30 7.01
CA PRO A 111 16.12 2.16 5.83
C PRO A 111 15.85 1.45 4.50
N ALA A 112 16.30 0.20 4.35
CA ALA A 112 16.01 -0.58 3.13
C ALA A 112 14.50 -0.82 2.94
N TYR A 113 13.75 -1.02 4.03
CA TYR A 113 12.31 -1.20 3.99
C TYR A 113 11.56 0.06 3.53
N GLU A 114 12.03 1.25 3.92
CA GLU A 114 11.49 2.52 3.40
C GLU A 114 11.62 2.62 1.89
N GLN A 115 12.72 2.13 1.31
CA GLN A 115 12.88 2.08 -0.15
C GLN A 115 11.89 1.09 -0.80
N CYS A 116 11.59 -0.03 -0.12
CA CYS A 116 10.57 -0.98 -0.59
C CYS A 116 9.18 -0.33 -0.66
N ILE A 117 8.79 0.44 0.36
CA ILE A 117 7.50 1.14 0.40
C ILE A 117 7.42 2.16 -0.73
N LYS A 118 8.48 2.97 -0.92
CA LYS A 118 8.56 3.95 -2.00
C LYS A 118 8.49 3.28 -3.38
N ALA A 119 9.23 2.19 -3.58
CA ALA A 119 9.22 1.44 -4.83
C ALA A 119 7.81 0.88 -5.14
N SER A 120 7.11 0.37 -4.12
CA SER A 120 5.71 -0.07 -4.26
C SER A 120 4.78 1.07 -4.65
N HIS A 121 4.96 2.27 -4.09
CA HIS A 121 4.15 3.43 -4.46
C HIS A 121 4.44 3.91 -5.88
N VAL A 122 5.72 4.03 -6.27
CA VAL A 122 6.13 4.40 -7.63
C VAL A 122 5.58 3.40 -8.66
N PHE A 123 5.63 2.10 -8.34
CA PHE A 123 4.99 1.07 -9.17
C PHE A 123 3.49 1.31 -9.34
N ASN A 124 2.75 1.62 -8.27
CA ASN A 124 1.31 1.91 -8.37
C ASN A 124 1.02 3.12 -9.26
N LEU A 125 1.88 4.16 -9.24
CA LEU A 125 1.75 5.32 -10.14
C LEU A 125 2.01 4.93 -11.61
N LEU A 126 3.00 4.07 -11.86
CA LEU A 126 3.24 3.56 -13.21
C LEU A 126 2.08 2.67 -13.71
N ASP A 127 1.53 1.81 -12.84
CA ASP A 127 0.38 0.95 -13.16
C ASP A 127 -0.87 1.80 -13.44
N SER A 128 -1.14 2.83 -12.63
CA SER A 128 -2.27 3.75 -12.84
C SER A 128 -2.14 4.56 -14.13
N ARG A 129 -0.91 4.88 -14.56
CA ARG A 129 -0.67 5.53 -15.85
C ARG A 129 -0.98 4.62 -17.04
N GLY A 130 -1.17 3.31 -16.85
CA GLY A 130 -1.42 2.37 -17.94
C GLY A 130 -0.22 2.21 -18.89
N SER A 131 0.98 2.58 -18.44
CA SER A 131 2.21 2.49 -19.25
C SER A 131 2.93 1.15 -19.12
N ILE A 132 2.49 0.28 -18.21
CA ILE A 132 3.09 -1.02 -17.93
C ILE A 132 2.30 -2.13 -18.65
N SER A 133 2.99 -2.99 -19.41
CA SER A 133 2.37 -4.19 -20.00
C SER A 133 2.13 -5.28 -18.94
N VAL A 134 1.27 -6.27 -19.22
CA VAL A 134 1.04 -7.39 -18.28
C VAL A 134 2.35 -8.10 -17.89
N ALA A 135 3.29 -8.25 -18.83
CA ALA A 135 4.59 -8.87 -18.57
C ALA A 135 5.47 -7.99 -17.68
N ASP A 136 5.50 -6.68 -17.94
CA ASP A 136 6.26 -5.72 -17.13
C ASP A 136 5.71 -5.66 -15.70
N ARG A 137 4.39 -5.71 -15.54
CA ARG A 137 3.71 -5.70 -14.23
C ARG A 137 4.17 -6.87 -13.36
N ALA A 138 4.22 -8.08 -13.92
CA ALA A 138 4.73 -9.26 -13.22
C ALA A 138 6.21 -9.10 -12.81
N SER A 139 7.02 -8.49 -13.68
CA SER A 139 8.44 -8.19 -13.41
C SER A 139 8.61 -7.22 -12.24
N TYR A 140 7.90 -6.09 -12.23
CA TYR A 140 7.93 -5.13 -11.12
C TYR A 140 7.49 -5.75 -9.78
N ILE A 141 6.41 -6.54 -9.79
CA ILE A 141 5.93 -7.24 -8.58
C ILE A 141 6.99 -8.20 -8.05
N LEU A 142 7.67 -8.94 -8.93
CA LEU A 142 8.75 -9.85 -8.53
C LEU A 142 9.93 -9.10 -7.91
N ARG A 143 10.33 -7.97 -8.51
CA ARG A 143 11.40 -7.10 -8.02
C ARG A 143 11.10 -6.56 -6.62
N ILE A 144 9.92 -5.96 -6.41
CA ILE A 144 9.47 -5.49 -5.09
C ILE A 144 9.45 -6.64 -4.09
N ARG A 145 8.94 -7.81 -4.49
CA ARG A 145 8.89 -8.99 -3.61
C ARG A 145 10.29 -9.44 -3.17
N ASN A 146 11.28 -9.39 -4.05
CA ASN A 146 12.67 -9.72 -3.72
C ASN A 146 13.26 -8.68 -2.76
N MET A 147 13.09 -7.38 -3.04
CA MET A 147 13.55 -6.30 -2.14
C MET A 147 13.02 -6.48 -0.72
N VAL A 148 11.71 -6.70 -0.58
CA VAL A 148 11.06 -6.90 0.72
C VAL A 148 11.56 -8.17 1.41
N ARG A 149 11.70 -9.27 0.66
CA ARG A 149 12.20 -10.54 1.20
C ARG A 149 13.60 -10.40 1.79
N GLU A 150 14.55 -9.87 1.02
CA GLU A 150 15.93 -9.72 1.45
C GLU A 150 16.05 -8.74 2.62
N THR A 151 15.26 -7.65 2.60
CA THR A 151 15.17 -6.71 3.72
C THR A 151 14.68 -7.39 5.01
N CYS A 152 13.60 -8.18 4.93
CA CYS A 152 13.06 -8.89 6.08
C CYS A 152 14.02 -9.97 6.62
N LEU A 153 14.70 -10.70 5.73
CA LEU A 153 15.72 -11.68 6.12
C LEU A 153 16.88 -11.00 6.87
N ARG A 154 17.34 -9.85 6.38
CA ARG A 154 18.39 -9.06 7.05
C ARG A 154 17.93 -8.57 8.43
N TRP A 155 16.70 -8.09 8.55
CA TRP A 155 16.13 -7.66 9.83
C TRP A 155 16.07 -8.78 10.87
N LEU A 156 15.65 -9.99 10.46
CA LEU A 156 15.62 -11.15 11.35
C LEU A 156 17.03 -11.55 11.82
N GLN A 157 18.00 -11.57 10.91
CA GLN A 157 19.40 -11.88 11.26
C GLN A 157 19.98 -10.88 12.25
N GLU A 158 19.61 -9.60 12.17
CA GLU A 158 20.02 -8.58 13.15
C GLU A 158 19.38 -8.82 14.52
N LYS A 159 18.13 -9.26 14.56
CA LYS A 159 17.38 -9.55 15.81
C LYS A 159 17.80 -10.83 16.51
N GLU A 160 18.40 -11.78 15.79
CA GLU A 160 18.91 -13.05 16.33
C GLU A 160 20.34 -12.94 16.89
N LYS A 161 21.02 -11.79 16.75
CA LYS A 161 22.31 -11.49 17.40
C LYS A 161 22.12 -10.98 18.82
#